data_AF-A0A7S4B258-F1
#
_entry.id   AF-A0A7S4B258-F1
#
_cell.length_a   1.000
_cell.length_b   1.000
_cell.length_c   1.000
_cell.angle_alpha   90.00
_cell.angle_beta   90.00
_cell.angle_gamma   90.00
#
_symmetry.space_group_name_H-M   'P 1'
#
loop_
_entity.id
_entity.type
_entity.pdbx_description
1 polymer ?
#
loop_
_entity_poly.entity_id
_entity_poly.type
_entity_poly.pdbx_seq_one_letter_code
_entity_poly.pdbx_strand_id
1 'polypeptide(L)'
;ALFAALPDECVVLVVGDADQLPSVGPGAVLRNLLSSGRMPSCALSTIYRQDPSGDIAKNAALINAGRPPTHLHRCTQDELPSGEKPSGCFMVSAQDANAASEIICGRVIDWLESHGFDVLNDVQVLSPQKLGAAGTHQLNYRLKQRLNPREGTTDSGRVAVHGRSVAWAEALSSDSTNSSRVEDLEILATSKMKQSVLQSETIVSVGDPVVQLVNDYNNQVFNGDAGVVTKVSGRGTKSFQFTVRFDGAEQSNGDDVLQVVYSKGALGRVVALSYAMTVHKAQGSEYSVVVMPVVSEHGRMLYRKLLYTGVSRAKSLLVFVGVEAELARAAGVHLSLERNSLLAQRIGLDCFAPPTTRHL
;
A
#
# COMPACT_ATOMS: atom_id res chain seq x y z
N ALA A 1 -1.33 28.34 -8.64
CA ALA A 1 -2.18 28.47 -7.45
C ALA A 1 -1.34 28.97 -6.28
N LEU A 2 -0.50 28.13 -5.65
CA LEU A 2 0.36 28.52 -4.52
C LEU A 2 1.11 29.84 -4.76
N PHE A 3 2.00 29.90 -5.76
CA PHE A 3 2.79 31.10 -6.03
C PHE A 3 1.97 32.37 -6.36
N ALA A 4 0.75 32.22 -6.88
CA ALA A 4 -0.11 33.35 -7.21
C ALA A 4 -0.86 33.91 -5.98
N ALA A 5 -0.88 33.14 -4.87
CA ALA A 5 -1.54 33.51 -3.64
C ALA A 5 -0.58 34.06 -2.58
N LEU A 6 0.73 34.11 -2.89
CA LEU A 6 1.75 34.59 -1.98
C LEU A 6 1.96 36.10 -2.14
N PRO A 7 2.16 36.85 -1.04
CA PRO A 7 2.65 38.22 -1.11
C PRO A 7 4.03 38.31 -1.79
N ASP A 8 4.32 39.44 -2.41
CA ASP A 8 5.57 39.66 -3.18
C ASP A 8 6.85 39.48 -2.33
N GLU A 9 6.79 39.79 -1.04
CA GLU A 9 7.92 39.71 -0.11
C GLU A 9 8.02 38.36 0.63
N CYS A 10 7.20 37.37 0.25
CA CYS A 10 7.18 36.07 0.91
C CYS A 10 8.40 35.21 0.54
N VAL A 11 9.07 34.67 1.56
CA VAL A 11 10.11 33.64 1.37
C VAL A 11 9.46 32.27 1.28
N VAL A 12 9.71 31.57 0.18
CA VAL A 12 9.19 30.20 -0.05
C VAL A 12 10.32 29.19 0.07
N LEU A 13 10.17 28.25 1.00
CA LEU A 13 11.01 27.06 1.08
C LEU A 13 10.26 25.87 0.47
N VAL A 14 10.77 25.33 -0.63
CA VAL A 14 10.22 24.11 -1.25
C VAL A 14 11.05 22.91 -0.77
N VAL A 15 10.40 21.97 -0.09
CA VAL A 15 11.02 20.74 0.42
C VAL A 15 10.40 19.54 -0.28
N GLY A 16 11.23 18.57 -0.67
CA GLY A 16 10.76 17.30 -1.21
C GLY A 16 11.90 16.40 -1.65
N ASP A 17 11.54 15.17 -2.02
CA ASP A 17 12.45 14.14 -2.48
C ASP A 17 12.34 14.01 -4.01
N ALA A 18 13.43 14.25 -4.73
CA ALA A 18 13.47 14.24 -6.19
C ALA A 18 13.39 12.83 -6.81
N ASP A 19 13.61 11.80 -5.99
CA ASP A 19 13.69 10.40 -6.38
C ASP A 19 12.41 9.61 -6.08
N GLN A 20 11.52 10.18 -5.26
CA GLN A 20 10.16 9.68 -5.10
C GLN A 20 9.31 9.77 -6.38
N LEU A 21 8.15 9.12 -6.33
CA LEU A 21 7.16 9.13 -7.40
C LEU A 21 6.78 10.57 -7.79
N PRO A 22 6.65 10.86 -9.10
CA PRO A 22 6.22 12.18 -9.56
C PRO A 22 4.77 12.47 -9.15
N SER A 23 4.40 13.75 -9.07
CA SER A 23 3.05 14.20 -8.74
C SER A 23 1.98 13.52 -9.60
N VAL A 24 0.77 13.25 -9.08
CA VAL A 24 -0.29 12.61 -9.89
C VAL A 24 -0.71 13.50 -11.09
N GLY A 25 -0.81 14.82 -10.87
CA GLY A 25 -1.10 15.80 -11.92
C GLY A 25 0.07 16.04 -12.90
N PRO A 26 -0.17 16.76 -14.02
CA PRO A 26 0.86 17.00 -15.02
C PRO A 26 2.02 17.85 -14.51
N GLY A 27 3.20 17.66 -15.12
CA GLY A 27 4.43 18.41 -14.80
C GLY A 27 5.30 17.74 -13.73
N ALA A 28 6.56 18.19 -13.61
CA ALA A 28 7.52 17.68 -12.63
C ALA A 28 8.14 18.86 -11.89
N VAL A 29 7.32 19.64 -11.17
CA VAL A 29 7.68 20.98 -10.66
C VAL A 29 8.98 20.96 -9.88
N LEU A 30 9.09 20.21 -8.78
CA LEU A 30 10.32 20.15 -7.97
C LEU A 30 11.54 19.79 -8.81
N ARG A 31 11.42 18.73 -9.63
CA ARG A 31 12.50 18.30 -10.52
C ARG A 31 12.91 19.37 -11.53
N ASN A 32 11.94 20.09 -12.10
CA ASN A 32 12.19 21.17 -13.06
C ASN A 32 12.79 22.42 -12.41
N LEU A 33 12.41 22.72 -11.16
CA LEU A 33 13.04 23.78 -10.37
C LEU A 33 14.51 23.43 -10.10
N LEU A 34 14.80 22.21 -9.63
CA LEU A 34 16.16 21.73 -9.38
C LEU A 34 17.00 21.68 -10.67
N SER A 35 16.46 21.09 -11.75
CA SER A 35 17.18 20.97 -13.03
C SER A 35 17.38 22.29 -13.75
N SER A 36 16.67 23.36 -13.35
CA SER A 36 16.89 24.70 -13.91
C SER A 36 18.25 25.27 -13.52
N GLY A 37 18.80 24.84 -12.38
CA GLY A 37 20.03 25.42 -11.81
C GLY A 37 19.90 26.89 -11.39
N ARG A 38 18.69 27.45 -11.39
CA ARG A 38 18.45 28.89 -11.14
C ARG A 38 18.05 29.21 -9.71
N MET A 39 17.65 28.22 -8.92
CA MET A 39 17.25 28.40 -7.53
C MET A 39 18.34 27.88 -6.59
N PRO A 40 18.63 28.57 -5.48
CA PRO A 40 19.44 28.00 -4.41
C PRO A 40 18.82 26.69 -3.94
N SER A 41 19.57 25.60 -4.01
CA SER A 41 19.11 24.29 -3.56
C SER A 41 20.20 23.62 -2.73
N CYS A 42 19.79 22.98 -1.65
CA CYS A 42 20.65 22.11 -0.84
C CYS A 42 20.08 20.69 -0.89
N ALA A 43 20.92 19.71 -1.23
CA ALA A 43 20.56 18.30 -1.12
C ALA A 43 21.06 17.78 0.23
N LEU A 44 20.14 17.30 1.07
CA LEU A 44 20.49 16.68 2.34
C LEU A 44 20.87 15.22 2.09
N SER A 45 22.11 14.86 2.43
CA SER A 45 22.64 13.50 2.22
C SER A 45 22.63 12.64 3.49
N THR A 46 22.44 13.23 4.66
CA THR A 46 22.50 12.52 5.95
C THR A 46 21.12 12.00 6.35
N ILE A 47 21.02 10.69 6.56
CA ILE A 47 19.80 10.01 7.03
C ILE A 47 19.88 9.90 8.56
N TYR A 48 19.02 10.63 9.27
CA TYR A 48 18.91 10.58 10.74
C TYR A 48 17.78 9.68 11.25
N ARG A 49 16.88 9.25 10.35
CA ARG A 49 15.60 8.58 10.68
C ARG A 49 15.76 7.09 10.95
N GLN A 50 16.85 6.51 10.47
CA GLN A 50 17.26 5.11 10.62
C GLN A 50 18.75 5.12 10.91
N ASP A 51 19.27 4.05 11.53
CA ASP A 51 20.70 3.81 11.52
C ASP A 51 21.17 3.85 10.05
N PRO A 52 22.04 4.80 9.63
CA PRO A 52 22.51 4.88 8.26
C PRO A 52 23.31 3.63 7.85
N SER A 53 23.71 2.80 8.82
CA SER A 53 24.28 1.47 8.60
C SER A 53 23.23 0.36 8.44
N GLY A 54 21.95 0.65 8.65
CA GLY A 54 20.85 -0.31 8.54
C GLY A 54 20.56 -0.74 7.10
N ASP A 55 20.02 -1.95 6.95
CA ASP A 55 19.79 -2.58 5.65
C ASP A 55 18.82 -1.79 4.77
N ILE A 56 17.79 -1.17 5.35
CA ILE A 56 16.77 -0.38 4.62
C ILE A 56 17.43 0.82 3.93
N ALA A 57 18.21 1.61 4.67
CA ALA A 57 18.89 2.78 4.12
C ALA A 57 19.90 2.39 3.02
N LYS A 58 20.69 1.34 3.24
CA LYS A 58 21.65 0.82 2.26
C LYS A 58 20.95 0.34 0.99
N ASN A 59 19.86 -0.43 1.12
CA ASN A 59 19.08 -0.90 -0.02
C ASN A 59 18.37 0.24 -0.76
N ALA A 60 17.85 1.23 -0.04
CA ALA A 60 17.25 2.43 -0.65
C ALA A 60 18.28 3.18 -1.52
N ALA A 61 19.51 3.36 -1.02
CA ALA A 61 20.59 3.97 -1.79
C ALA A 61 20.97 3.17 -3.03
N LEU A 62 21.06 1.82 -2.92
CA LEU A 62 21.32 0.94 -4.05
C LEU A 62 20.22 1.06 -5.13
N ILE A 63 18.96 0.97 -4.72
CA ILE A 63 17.81 1.07 -5.63
C ILE A 63 17.81 2.42 -6.33
N ASN A 64 18.05 3.52 -5.59
CA ASN A 64 18.12 4.85 -6.19
C ASN A 64 19.24 4.96 -7.24
N ALA A 65 20.41 4.38 -6.94
CA ALA A 65 21.54 4.25 -7.87
C ALA A 65 21.29 3.26 -9.04
N GLY A 66 20.12 2.62 -9.10
CA GLY A 66 19.77 1.65 -10.12
C GLY A 66 20.41 0.28 -9.96
N ARG A 67 20.90 -0.02 -8.76
CA ARG A 67 21.52 -1.30 -8.39
C ARG A 67 20.52 -2.15 -7.60
N PRO A 68 20.53 -3.48 -7.78
CA PRO A 68 19.71 -4.37 -6.95
C PRO A 68 20.02 -4.20 -5.46
N PRO A 69 19.01 -4.32 -4.57
CA PRO A 69 19.25 -4.39 -3.13
C PRO A 69 20.04 -5.66 -2.79
N THR A 70 21.09 -5.54 -1.97
CA THR A 70 21.98 -6.66 -1.60
C THR A 70 21.91 -7.01 -0.12
N HIS A 71 21.42 -6.10 0.72
CA HIS A 71 21.30 -6.30 2.16
C HIS A 71 19.97 -6.96 2.48
N LEU A 72 19.80 -8.21 2.07
CA LEU A 72 18.55 -8.97 2.19
C LEU A 72 18.80 -10.28 2.92
N HIS A 73 18.07 -10.53 4.01
CA HIS A 73 17.94 -11.86 4.58
C HIS A 73 16.99 -12.68 3.70
N ARG A 74 17.52 -13.68 3.00
CA ARG A 74 16.76 -14.54 2.09
C ARG A 74 16.22 -15.75 2.84
N CYS A 75 14.93 -16.01 2.70
CA CYS A 75 14.29 -17.17 3.30
C CYS A 75 13.09 -17.63 2.46
N THR A 76 12.66 -18.86 2.66
CA THR A 76 11.34 -19.33 2.24
C THR A 76 10.31 -19.05 3.33
N GLN A 77 9.03 -19.31 3.03
CA GLN A 77 7.93 -19.16 3.98
C GLN A 77 8.06 -20.06 5.23
N ASP A 78 8.81 -21.17 5.12
CA ASP A 78 9.01 -22.14 6.20
C ASP A 78 10.32 -21.90 6.99
N GLU A 79 11.15 -20.95 6.52
CA GLU A 79 12.44 -20.58 7.10
C GLU A 79 12.42 -19.17 7.72
N LEU A 80 11.22 -18.61 7.94
CA LEU A 80 11.08 -17.34 8.66
C LEU A 80 11.69 -17.51 10.07
N PRO A 81 12.65 -16.65 10.46
CA PRO A 81 13.42 -16.88 11.67
C PRO A 81 12.55 -16.75 12.91
N SER A 82 12.84 -17.58 13.91
CA SER A 82 12.27 -17.48 15.25
C SER A 82 13.25 -16.81 16.20
N GLY A 83 12.73 -16.21 17.28
CA GLY A 83 13.54 -15.67 18.37
C GLY A 83 13.39 -14.16 18.49
N GLU A 84 14.48 -13.43 18.25
CA GLU A 84 14.49 -11.97 18.40
C GLU A 84 13.52 -11.28 17.44
N LYS A 85 12.99 -10.13 17.87
CA LYS A 85 12.07 -9.33 17.05
C LYS A 85 12.77 -8.89 15.76
N PRO A 86 12.26 -9.25 14.57
CA PRO A 86 12.96 -9.04 13.32
C PRO A 86 13.09 -7.56 12.96
N SER A 87 14.21 -7.21 12.33
CA SER A 87 14.51 -5.88 11.79
C SER A 87 15.32 -5.99 10.50
N GLY A 88 15.44 -4.89 9.76
CA GLY A 88 16.19 -4.84 8.50
C GLY A 88 15.34 -5.23 7.29
N CYS A 89 15.93 -5.96 6.33
CA CYS A 89 15.25 -6.31 5.08
C CYS A 89 15.23 -7.82 4.83
N PHE A 90 14.06 -8.35 4.52
CA PHE A 90 13.83 -9.75 4.19
C PHE A 90 13.37 -9.91 2.75
N MET A 91 13.76 -11.02 2.13
CA MET A 91 13.26 -11.49 0.85
C MET A 91 12.68 -12.90 1.04
N VAL A 92 11.35 -12.98 1.09
CA VAL A 92 10.61 -14.23 1.19
C VAL A 92 10.27 -14.71 -0.22
N SER A 93 10.79 -15.88 -0.60
CA SER A 93 10.58 -16.40 -1.95
C SER A 93 9.12 -16.82 -2.19
N ALA A 94 8.54 -16.35 -3.28
CA ALA A 94 7.24 -16.80 -3.78
C ALA A 94 7.27 -16.90 -5.32
N GLN A 95 6.66 -17.96 -5.85
CA GLN A 95 6.77 -18.30 -7.27
C GLN A 95 5.97 -17.34 -8.17
N ASP A 96 4.80 -16.89 -7.70
CA ASP A 96 3.90 -16.03 -8.44
C ASP A 96 3.07 -15.12 -7.51
N ALA A 97 2.13 -14.39 -8.11
CA ALA A 97 1.26 -13.46 -7.38
C ALA A 97 0.28 -14.14 -6.42
N ASN A 98 -0.19 -15.36 -6.71
CA ASN A 98 -1.09 -16.10 -5.82
C ASN A 98 -0.32 -16.60 -4.60
N ALA A 99 0.85 -17.21 -4.82
CA ALA A 99 1.75 -17.65 -3.76
C ALA A 99 2.18 -16.46 -2.88
N ALA A 100 2.54 -15.32 -3.49
CA ALA A 100 2.90 -14.13 -2.72
C ALA A 100 1.72 -13.63 -1.87
N SER A 101 0.50 -13.61 -2.43
CA SER A 101 -0.72 -13.23 -1.71
C SER A 101 -1.00 -14.18 -0.53
N GLU A 102 -0.84 -15.48 -0.72
CA GLU A 102 -0.97 -16.52 0.32
C GLU A 102 0.06 -16.36 1.44
N ILE A 103 1.34 -16.23 1.07
CA ILE A 103 2.44 -16.07 2.01
C ILE A 103 2.29 -14.78 2.82
N ILE A 104 1.95 -13.66 2.16
CA ILE A 104 1.71 -12.39 2.84
C ILE A 104 0.58 -12.56 3.85
N CYS A 105 -0.62 -12.97 3.41
CA CYS A 105 -1.79 -12.99 4.26
C CYS A 105 -1.78 -14.11 5.32
N GLY A 106 -0.94 -15.13 5.14
CA GLY A 106 -0.74 -16.21 6.11
C GLY A 106 0.58 -16.04 6.85
N ARG A 107 1.61 -16.76 6.37
CA ARG A 107 2.89 -16.96 7.06
C ARG A 107 3.59 -15.68 7.50
N VAL A 108 3.60 -14.63 6.68
CA VAL A 108 4.25 -13.36 7.04
C VAL A 108 3.47 -12.64 8.14
N ILE A 109 2.14 -12.55 8.04
CA ILE A 109 1.33 -11.97 9.11
C ILE A 109 1.45 -12.80 10.40
N ASP A 110 1.33 -14.14 10.34
CA ASP A 110 1.53 -15.04 11.49
C ASP A 110 2.90 -14.79 12.16
N TRP A 111 3.94 -14.66 11.34
CA TRP A 111 5.30 -14.42 11.81
C TRP A 111 5.43 -13.06 12.51
N LEU A 112 4.84 -12.01 11.96
CA LEU A 112 4.85 -10.68 12.59
C LEU A 112 4.06 -10.68 13.91
N GLU A 113 2.89 -11.31 13.96
CA GLU A 113 2.11 -11.43 15.20
C GLU A 113 2.88 -12.20 16.28
N SER A 114 3.52 -13.31 15.92
CA SER A 114 4.29 -14.11 16.88
C SER A 114 5.53 -13.40 17.45
N HIS A 115 6.02 -12.34 16.79
CA HIS A 115 7.08 -11.45 17.29
C HIS A 115 6.54 -10.17 17.94
N GLY A 116 5.22 -10.12 18.24
CA GLY A 116 4.59 -9.05 18.98
C GLY A 116 4.52 -7.72 18.21
N PHE A 117 4.32 -7.76 16.89
CA PHE A 117 3.86 -6.60 16.13
C PHE A 117 2.34 -6.50 16.22
N ASP A 118 1.81 -5.29 16.42
CA ASP A 118 0.39 -5.03 16.20
C ASP A 118 0.17 -4.88 14.70
N VAL A 119 -0.33 -5.92 14.03
CA VAL A 119 -0.43 -5.91 12.57
C VAL A 119 -1.30 -4.78 12.03
N LEU A 120 -2.32 -4.33 12.76
CA LEU A 120 -3.19 -3.26 12.30
C LEU A 120 -2.54 -1.87 12.39
N ASN A 121 -1.61 -1.68 13.33
CA ASN A 121 -1.00 -0.38 13.61
C ASN A 121 0.47 -0.26 13.18
N ASP A 122 1.22 -1.36 13.23
CA ASP A 122 2.65 -1.42 12.91
C ASP A 122 2.93 -1.79 11.45
N VAL A 123 2.04 -2.58 10.81
CA VAL A 123 2.31 -3.24 9.54
C VAL A 123 1.47 -2.63 8.42
N GLN A 124 2.13 -2.23 7.34
CA GLN A 124 1.46 -1.83 6.10
C GLN A 124 1.87 -2.71 4.94
N VAL A 125 0.86 -3.32 4.30
CA VAL A 125 1.06 -4.01 3.02
C VAL A 125 1.00 -3.00 1.87
N LEU A 126 2.09 -2.88 1.10
CA LEU A 126 2.21 -1.95 -0.02
C LEU A 126 2.31 -2.69 -1.35
N SER A 127 1.32 -2.55 -2.22
CA SER A 127 1.33 -3.18 -3.55
C SER A 127 1.58 -2.15 -4.68
N PRO A 128 2.32 -2.50 -5.75
CA PRO A 128 2.45 -1.63 -6.92
C PRO A 128 1.13 -1.32 -7.63
N GLN A 129 0.12 -2.18 -7.53
CA GLN A 129 -1.12 -2.08 -8.30
C GLN A 129 -2.38 -2.46 -7.51
N LYS A 130 -3.55 -2.12 -8.05
CA LYS A 130 -4.85 -2.38 -7.42
C LYS A 130 -5.40 -3.78 -7.71
N LEU A 131 -5.23 -4.24 -8.95
CA LEU A 131 -5.80 -5.49 -9.46
C LEU A 131 -4.76 -6.62 -9.43
N GLY A 132 -5.21 -7.86 -9.61
CA GLY A 132 -4.37 -9.05 -9.56
C GLY A 132 -4.31 -9.71 -8.18
N ALA A 133 -3.74 -10.89 -8.10
CA ALA A 133 -3.73 -11.69 -6.86
C ALA A 133 -2.92 -11.02 -5.73
N ALA A 134 -1.83 -10.33 -6.09
CA ALA A 134 -1.01 -9.50 -5.22
C ALA A 134 -1.38 -8.00 -5.29
N GLY A 135 -2.53 -7.66 -5.88
CA GLY A 135 -3.07 -6.30 -5.93
C GLY A 135 -3.78 -5.90 -4.63
N THR A 136 -3.90 -4.60 -4.38
CA THR A 136 -4.52 -4.12 -3.13
C THR A 136 -5.96 -4.60 -2.93
N HIS A 137 -6.75 -4.84 -3.98
CA HIS A 137 -8.12 -5.32 -3.83
C HIS A 137 -8.15 -6.73 -3.21
N GLN A 138 -7.37 -7.65 -3.76
CA GLN A 138 -7.31 -9.03 -3.28
C GLN A 138 -6.65 -9.10 -1.89
N LEU A 139 -5.57 -8.35 -1.68
CA LEU A 139 -4.89 -8.31 -0.40
C LEU A 139 -5.79 -7.73 0.71
N ASN A 140 -6.52 -6.63 0.46
CA ASN A 140 -7.49 -6.12 1.43
C ASN A 140 -8.57 -7.13 1.76
N TYR A 141 -9.10 -7.83 0.75
CA TYR A 141 -10.12 -8.86 0.97
C TYR A 141 -9.61 -9.97 1.91
N ARG A 142 -8.42 -10.54 1.61
CA ARG A 142 -7.84 -11.63 2.41
C ARG A 142 -7.40 -11.18 3.80
N LEU A 143 -6.75 -10.03 3.90
CA LEU A 143 -6.32 -9.47 5.18
C LEU A 143 -7.50 -9.14 6.07
N LYS A 144 -8.59 -8.58 5.51
CA LYS A 144 -9.84 -8.38 6.26
C LYS A 144 -10.39 -9.71 6.80
N GLN A 145 -10.50 -10.74 5.96
CA GLN A 145 -11.02 -12.04 6.40
C GLN A 145 -10.21 -12.63 7.56
N ARG A 146 -8.90 -12.41 7.56
CA ARG A 146 -8.01 -12.87 8.62
C ARG A 146 -8.04 -11.99 9.87
N LEU A 147 -7.86 -10.69 9.72
CA LEU A 147 -7.60 -9.74 10.82
C LEU A 147 -8.88 -9.17 11.43
N ASN A 148 -9.98 -9.16 10.67
CA ASN A 148 -11.28 -8.72 11.14
C ASN A 148 -12.41 -9.58 10.52
N PRO A 149 -12.43 -10.90 10.83
CA PRO A 149 -13.48 -11.79 10.37
C PRO A 149 -14.83 -11.28 10.88
N ARG A 150 -15.87 -11.41 10.07
CA ARG A 150 -17.21 -11.08 10.54
C ARG A 150 -17.64 -12.12 11.56
N GLU A 151 -18.33 -11.69 12.62
CA GLU A 151 -19.11 -12.62 13.42
C GLU A 151 -20.07 -13.37 12.50
N GLY A 152 -19.87 -14.68 12.35
CA GLY A 152 -20.60 -15.55 11.43
C GLY A 152 -19.86 -15.96 10.15
N THR A 153 -18.68 -15.42 9.87
CA THR A 153 -17.74 -15.98 8.88
C THR A 153 -16.56 -16.61 9.61
N THR A 154 -16.81 -17.71 10.31
CA THR A 154 -15.74 -18.66 10.61
C THR A 154 -15.29 -19.25 9.28
N ASP A 155 -14.05 -18.98 8.90
CA ASP A 155 -13.36 -19.67 7.82
C ASP A 155 -13.08 -21.11 8.27
N SER A 156 -14.12 -21.92 8.20
CA SER A 156 -14.00 -23.35 8.15
C SER A 156 -15.15 -23.80 7.27
N GLY A 157 -14.86 -24.47 6.17
CA GLY A 157 -15.86 -25.22 5.42
C GLY A 157 -16.35 -26.41 6.27
N ARG A 158 -17.00 -26.11 7.39
CA ARG A 158 -17.54 -27.01 8.42
C ARG A 158 -18.74 -26.33 9.06
N VAL A 159 -19.94 -26.63 8.57
CA VAL A 159 -21.16 -26.45 9.36
C VAL A 159 -21.31 -27.71 10.20
N ALA A 160 -21.34 -27.56 11.52
CA ALA A 160 -21.73 -28.65 12.41
C ALA A 160 -23.24 -28.88 12.30
N VAL A 161 -23.62 -29.94 11.59
CA VAL A 161 -24.93 -30.58 11.75
C VAL A 161 -24.67 -32.07 11.94
N HIS A 162 -24.99 -32.60 13.13
CA HIS A 162 -24.98 -34.02 13.47
C HIS A 162 -23.65 -34.80 13.29
N GLY A 163 -22.53 -34.20 13.71
CA GLY A 163 -21.43 -34.96 14.31
C GLY A 163 -20.53 -35.81 13.39
N ARG A 164 -20.34 -35.49 12.10
CA ARG A 164 -19.23 -36.05 11.29
C ARG A 164 -18.59 -35.02 10.37
N SER A 165 -17.29 -35.18 10.13
CA SER A 165 -16.39 -34.16 9.57
C SER A 165 -15.48 -34.78 8.50
N VAL A 166 -15.29 -34.12 7.34
CA VAL A 166 -14.33 -34.53 6.30
C VAL A 166 -13.65 -33.29 5.66
N ALA A 167 -12.41 -33.42 5.17
CA ALA A 167 -11.48 -32.34 4.81
C ALA A 167 -11.42 -32.02 3.31
N TRP A 168 -11.08 -30.77 2.97
CA TRP A 168 -11.06 -30.20 1.60
C TRP A 168 -9.96 -30.74 0.67
N ALA A 169 -9.07 -31.62 1.13
CA ALA A 169 -7.94 -32.13 0.36
C ALA A 169 -8.32 -33.19 -0.69
N GLU A 170 -9.56 -33.68 -0.72
CA GLU A 170 -9.99 -34.78 -1.61
C GLU A 170 -10.67 -34.31 -2.91
N ALA A 171 -10.87 -33.01 -3.11
CA ALA A 171 -11.60 -32.48 -4.28
C ALA A 171 -10.74 -32.25 -5.55
N LEU A 172 -9.45 -32.60 -5.53
CA LEU A 172 -8.55 -32.47 -6.70
C LEU A 172 -7.95 -33.80 -7.17
N SER A 173 -8.41 -34.94 -6.64
CA SER A 173 -7.98 -36.26 -7.12
C SER A 173 -9.04 -37.33 -6.86
N SER A 174 -9.98 -37.50 -7.78
CA SER A 174 -10.36 -38.83 -8.28
C SER A 174 -11.53 -38.73 -9.26
N ASP A 175 -11.37 -39.54 -10.29
CA ASP A 175 -12.15 -39.64 -11.50
C ASP A 175 -13.45 -40.45 -11.29
N SER A 176 -14.44 -40.13 -12.13
CA SER A 176 -15.52 -40.98 -12.64
C SER A 176 -16.38 -41.86 -11.71
N THR A 177 -17.71 -41.72 -11.91
CA THR A 177 -18.79 -42.74 -11.91
C THR A 177 -19.92 -42.52 -10.88
N ASN A 178 -20.92 -41.72 -11.24
CA ASN A 178 -22.30 -42.21 -11.34
C ASN A 178 -23.23 -41.19 -12.01
N SER A 179 -23.87 -41.62 -13.09
CA SER A 179 -24.82 -40.88 -13.92
C SER A 179 -26.21 -40.94 -13.29
N SER A 180 -26.74 -39.81 -12.80
CA SER A 180 -28.21 -39.56 -12.65
C SER A 180 -28.58 -38.22 -11.98
N ARG A 181 -27.67 -37.24 -11.82
CA ARG A 181 -28.02 -35.90 -11.28
C ARG A 181 -27.37 -34.74 -12.04
N VAL A 182 -27.28 -34.85 -13.36
CA VAL A 182 -26.56 -33.88 -14.22
C VAL A 182 -27.44 -32.73 -14.74
N GLU A 183 -28.78 -32.81 -14.67
CA GLU A 183 -29.62 -31.80 -15.35
C GLU A 183 -29.97 -30.53 -14.54
N ASP A 184 -29.67 -30.45 -13.24
CA ASP A 184 -29.94 -29.25 -12.42
C ASP A 184 -28.69 -28.42 -12.07
N LEU A 185 -27.49 -28.86 -12.48
CA LEU A 185 -26.21 -28.18 -12.21
C LEU A 185 -25.60 -27.48 -13.44
N GLU A 186 -26.14 -27.70 -14.64
CA GLU A 186 -25.61 -27.13 -15.89
C GLU A 186 -26.13 -25.73 -16.24
N ILE A 187 -27.14 -25.20 -15.54
CA ILE A 187 -27.66 -23.83 -15.77
C ILE A 187 -26.79 -22.75 -15.08
N LEU A 188 -25.88 -23.14 -14.18
CA LEU A 188 -24.98 -22.22 -13.46
C LEU A 188 -23.53 -22.19 -13.96
N ALA A 189 -23.14 -23.04 -14.92
CA ALA A 189 -21.74 -23.22 -15.28
C ALA A 189 -21.32 -22.66 -16.66
N THR A 190 -22.24 -22.31 -17.56
CA THR A 190 -21.83 -22.01 -18.96
C THR A 190 -22.51 -20.77 -19.54
N SER A 191 -22.19 -19.59 -19.00
CA SER A 191 -22.19 -18.31 -19.77
C SER A 191 -21.81 -17.09 -18.90
N LYS A 192 -20.64 -17.10 -18.25
CA LYS A 192 -19.99 -15.86 -17.77
C LYS A 192 -18.49 -16.01 -17.41
N MET A 193 -17.78 -16.98 -18.00
CA MET A 193 -16.31 -17.02 -17.99
C MET A 193 -15.69 -16.07 -19.04
N LYS A 194 -16.14 -14.81 -19.03
CA LYS A 194 -15.49 -13.67 -19.68
C LYS A 194 -15.69 -12.48 -18.75
N GLN A 195 -14.61 -12.02 -18.11
CA GLN A 195 -14.56 -10.84 -17.23
C GLN A 195 -15.53 -10.85 -16.03
N SER A 196 -15.30 -11.68 -15.02
CA SER A 196 -15.78 -11.40 -13.66
C SER A 196 -14.59 -11.04 -12.78
N VAL A 197 -14.25 -9.74 -12.82
CA VAL A 197 -13.46 -9.11 -11.76
C VAL A 197 -14.13 -9.47 -10.43
N LEU A 198 -13.37 -10.02 -9.49
CA LEU A 198 -13.76 -10.26 -8.10
C LEU A 198 -14.34 -8.95 -7.49
N GLN A 199 -15.63 -8.73 -7.69
CA GLN A 199 -16.46 -7.87 -6.87
C GLN A 199 -17.15 -8.78 -5.85
N SER A 200 -16.39 -9.32 -4.89
CA SER A 200 -17.00 -9.51 -3.59
C SER A 200 -17.40 -8.11 -3.13
N GLU A 201 -18.70 -7.86 -2.89
CA GLU A 201 -19.13 -6.59 -2.31
C GLU A 201 -18.34 -6.40 -1.02
N THR A 202 -17.34 -5.51 -1.05
CA THR A 202 -16.55 -5.20 0.14
C THR A 202 -17.52 -4.60 1.13
N ILE A 203 -17.76 -5.25 2.25
CA ILE A 203 -18.60 -4.69 3.31
C ILE A 203 -17.71 -4.38 4.49
N VAL A 204 -17.86 -3.17 4.98
CA VAL A 204 -17.11 -2.66 6.11
C VAL A 204 -17.65 -3.24 7.42
N SER A 205 -16.76 -3.52 8.37
CA SER A 205 -17.04 -3.94 9.74
C SER A 205 -16.42 -2.94 10.72
N VAL A 206 -16.93 -2.88 11.95
CA VAL A 206 -16.24 -2.17 13.05
C VAL A 206 -14.83 -2.75 13.20
N GLY A 207 -13.84 -1.90 13.44
CA GLY A 207 -12.42 -2.26 13.52
C GLY A 207 -11.68 -2.26 12.18
N ASP A 208 -12.36 -2.13 11.03
CA ASP A 208 -11.65 -2.05 9.76
C ASP A 208 -10.81 -0.76 9.66
N PRO A 209 -9.52 -0.86 9.29
CA PRO A 209 -8.74 0.28 8.87
C PRO A 209 -9.18 0.73 7.48
N VAL A 210 -9.32 2.04 7.33
CA VAL A 210 -9.73 2.69 6.10
C VAL A 210 -8.84 3.88 5.78
N VAL A 211 -8.87 4.30 4.52
CA VAL A 211 -8.18 5.49 4.02
C VAL A 211 -9.15 6.37 3.23
N GLN A 212 -9.05 7.68 3.45
CA GLN A 212 -9.76 8.69 2.69
C GLN A 212 -9.16 8.82 1.28
N LEU A 213 -9.99 8.79 0.25
CA LEU A 213 -9.57 8.82 -1.16
C LEU A 213 -9.73 10.20 -1.82
N VAL A 214 -10.56 11.06 -1.24
CA VAL A 214 -10.94 12.38 -1.78
C VAL A 214 -10.99 13.39 -0.63
N ASN A 215 -10.52 14.62 -0.86
CA ASN A 215 -10.59 15.68 0.14
C ASN A 215 -12.05 16.05 0.44
N ASP A 216 -12.40 16.12 1.71
CA ASP A 216 -13.65 16.66 2.24
C ASP A 216 -13.32 17.82 3.18
N TYR A 217 -13.37 19.04 2.62
CA TYR A 217 -13.06 20.26 3.34
C TYR A 217 -14.07 20.60 4.44
N ASN A 218 -15.30 20.07 4.35
CA ASN A 218 -16.33 20.33 5.36
C ASN A 218 -16.02 19.55 6.64
N ASN A 219 -15.61 18.29 6.47
CA ASN A 219 -15.23 17.41 7.58
C ASN A 219 -13.74 17.49 7.93
N GLN A 220 -12.97 18.33 7.23
CA GLN A 220 -11.51 18.47 7.41
C GLN A 220 -10.76 17.14 7.32
N VAL A 221 -11.22 16.22 6.46
CA VAL A 221 -10.51 14.98 6.13
C VAL A 221 -9.96 15.07 4.72
N PHE A 222 -8.70 14.70 4.55
CA PHE A 222 -7.97 14.85 3.31
C PHE A 222 -7.58 13.49 2.73
N ASN A 223 -7.33 13.48 1.42
CA ASN A 223 -6.92 12.28 0.71
C ASN A 223 -5.60 11.73 1.28
N GLY A 224 -5.63 10.49 1.76
CA GLY A 224 -4.50 9.85 2.44
C GLY A 224 -4.72 9.70 3.95
N ASP A 225 -5.67 10.42 4.54
CA ASP A 225 -5.95 10.31 5.97
C ASP A 225 -6.40 8.89 6.32
N ALA A 226 -5.76 8.32 7.34
CA ALA A 226 -6.06 7.01 7.86
C ALA A 226 -7.11 7.10 8.97
N GLY A 227 -7.99 6.11 9.02
CA GLY A 227 -9.00 6.02 10.07
C GLY A 227 -9.42 4.59 10.34
N VAL A 228 -10.20 4.43 11.39
CA VAL A 228 -10.74 3.14 11.82
C VAL A 228 -12.25 3.24 11.92
N VAL A 229 -12.95 2.22 11.44
CA VAL A 229 -14.41 2.17 11.52
C VAL A 229 -14.82 1.87 12.95
N THR A 230 -15.59 2.78 13.56
CA THR A 230 -16.04 2.65 14.96
C THR A 230 -17.47 2.17 15.08
N LYS A 231 -18.29 2.36 14.05
CA LYS A 231 -19.70 1.99 14.06
C LYS A 231 -20.18 1.62 12.66
N VAL A 232 -21.05 0.61 12.58
CA VAL A 232 -21.80 0.28 11.37
C VAL A 232 -23.27 0.20 11.74
N SER A 233 -24.14 0.92 11.03
CA SER A 233 -25.57 0.99 11.30
C SER A 233 -26.41 0.82 10.04
N GLY A 234 -27.43 -0.02 10.11
CA GLY A 234 -28.35 -0.32 9.02
C GLY A 234 -28.83 -1.78 9.06
N ARG A 235 -30.01 -2.06 8.50
CA ARG A 235 -30.52 -3.43 8.35
C ARG A 235 -30.22 -3.96 6.94
N GLY A 236 -29.32 -4.95 6.85
CA GLY A 236 -29.02 -5.69 5.62
C GLY A 236 -27.88 -5.11 4.76
N THR A 237 -27.56 -5.80 3.68
CA THR A 237 -26.41 -5.49 2.80
C THR A 237 -26.69 -4.38 1.77
N LYS A 238 -27.96 -4.03 1.55
CA LYS A 238 -28.37 -3.07 0.49
C LYS A 238 -28.21 -1.62 0.91
N SER A 239 -28.41 -1.28 2.18
CA SER A 239 -28.28 0.08 2.70
C SER A 239 -27.71 0.06 4.12
N PHE A 240 -26.50 0.59 4.28
CA PHE A 240 -25.89 0.80 5.58
C PHE A 240 -25.12 2.13 5.58
N GLN A 241 -24.90 2.64 6.78
CA GLN A 241 -23.99 3.73 7.08
C GLN A 241 -22.90 3.21 8.01
N PHE A 242 -21.73 3.85 7.98
CA PHE A 242 -20.63 3.53 8.85
C PHE A 242 -19.92 4.81 9.30
N THR A 243 -19.44 4.82 10.53
CA THR A 243 -18.71 5.92 11.13
C THR A 243 -17.23 5.56 11.16
N VAL A 244 -16.40 6.48 10.67
CA VAL A 244 -14.94 6.35 10.68
C VAL A 244 -14.38 7.40 11.63
N ARG A 245 -13.52 6.97 12.54
CA ARG A 245 -12.68 7.82 13.35
C ARG A 245 -11.35 8.04 12.63
N PHE A 246 -10.98 9.28 12.37
CA PHE A 246 -9.68 9.62 11.78
C PHE A 246 -8.71 10.09 12.87
N ASP A 247 -7.45 9.69 12.75
CA ASP A 247 -6.39 10.14 13.62
C ASP A 247 -5.84 11.47 13.06
N GLY A 248 -5.98 12.59 13.78
CA GLY A 248 -5.23 13.81 13.48
C GLY A 248 -6.00 15.08 13.08
N ALA A 249 -7.32 15.16 13.23
CA ALA A 249 -7.94 16.49 13.23
C ALA A 249 -7.91 17.06 14.65
N GLU A 250 -6.99 18.00 14.86
CA GLU A 250 -7.14 19.02 15.89
C GLU A 250 -8.39 19.83 15.55
N GLN A 251 -9.56 19.40 16.00
CA GLN A 251 -10.64 20.35 16.16
C GLN A 251 -10.22 21.32 17.26
N SER A 252 -10.42 22.61 17.03
CA SER A 252 -9.97 23.74 17.85
C SER A 252 -10.44 23.73 19.32
N ASN A 253 -11.13 22.68 19.77
CA ASN A 253 -11.61 22.45 21.12
C ASN A 253 -11.16 21.07 21.64
N GLY A 254 -9.86 20.84 21.76
CA GLY A 254 -9.19 20.03 22.81
C GLY A 254 -9.56 18.56 23.12
N ASP A 255 -10.73 18.04 22.76
CA ASP A 255 -11.22 16.71 23.19
C ASP A 255 -12.06 15.97 22.13
N ASP A 256 -12.44 16.60 21.01
CA ASP A 256 -13.30 15.95 20.02
C ASP A 256 -12.51 15.15 18.98
N VAL A 257 -12.65 13.82 19.10
CA VAL A 257 -12.21 12.84 18.12
C VAL A 257 -12.99 13.05 16.81
N LEU A 258 -12.30 13.34 15.71
CA LEU A 258 -12.94 13.51 14.40
C LEU A 258 -13.57 12.21 13.91
N GLN A 259 -14.90 12.23 13.82
CA GLN A 259 -15.70 11.14 13.30
C GLN A 259 -16.54 11.60 12.11
N VAL A 260 -16.47 10.85 11.02
CA VAL A 260 -17.22 11.14 9.80
C VAL A 260 -18.14 9.95 9.47
N VAL A 261 -19.39 10.25 9.14
CA VAL A 261 -20.40 9.25 8.77
C VAL A 261 -20.47 9.12 7.25
N TYR A 262 -20.33 7.90 6.76
CA TYR A 262 -20.39 7.55 5.36
C TYR A 262 -21.57 6.64 5.06
N SER A 263 -22.11 6.74 3.84
CA SER A 263 -23.07 5.77 3.30
C SER A 263 -22.34 4.65 2.54
N LYS A 264 -23.01 3.51 2.30
CA LYS A 264 -22.49 2.40 1.45
C LYS A 264 -21.86 2.90 0.14
N GLY A 265 -22.49 3.88 -0.52
CA GLY A 265 -22.03 4.41 -1.82
C GLY A 265 -20.70 5.16 -1.78
N ALA A 266 -20.24 5.56 -0.59
CA ALA A 266 -18.94 6.18 -0.40
C ALA A 266 -17.79 5.16 -0.49
N LEU A 267 -18.06 3.87 -0.24
CA LEU A 267 -17.04 2.84 -0.24
C LEU A 267 -16.48 2.60 -1.66
N GLY A 268 -15.16 2.55 -1.77
CA GLY A 268 -14.42 2.44 -3.03
C GLY A 268 -14.36 3.74 -3.84
N ARG A 269 -15.05 4.80 -3.43
CA ARG A 269 -15.08 6.11 -4.12
C ARG A 269 -14.49 7.24 -3.28
N VAL A 270 -14.96 7.37 -2.06
CA VAL A 270 -14.54 8.40 -1.08
C VAL A 270 -13.69 7.78 0.01
N VAL A 271 -14.00 6.56 0.44
CA VAL A 271 -13.25 5.80 1.46
C VAL A 271 -13.01 4.39 0.96
N ALA A 272 -11.87 3.78 1.29
CA ALA A 272 -11.61 2.36 1.02
C ALA A 272 -10.88 1.69 2.19
N LEU A 273 -10.94 0.35 2.26
CA LEU A 273 -10.11 -0.42 3.19
C LEU A 273 -8.62 -0.14 2.95
N SER A 274 -7.83 -0.17 4.03
CA SER A 274 -6.41 0.18 3.99
C SER A 274 -5.47 -0.88 4.58
N TYR A 275 -5.92 -2.12 4.81
CA TYR A 275 -5.03 -3.25 5.16
C TYR A 275 -3.88 -3.38 4.15
N ALA A 276 -4.19 -3.18 2.87
CA ALA A 276 -3.21 -3.00 1.80
C ALA A 276 -3.49 -1.71 1.03
N MET A 277 -2.43 -0.97 0.70
CA MET A 277 -2.53 0.25 -0.09
C MET A 277 -1.52 0.26 -1.24
N THR A 278 -1.76 1.12 -2.23
CA THR A 278 -0.79 1.26 -3.31
C THR A 278 0.39 2.09 -2.83
N VAL A 279 1.58 1.85 -3.36
CA VAL A 279 2.78 2.65 -3.01
C VAL A 279 2.54 4.16 -3.22
N HIS A 280 1.80 4.52 -4.27
CA HIS A 280 1.41 5.91 -4.55
C HIS A 280 0.56 6.54 -3.43
N LYS A 281 -0.32 5.74 -2.79
CA LYS A 281 -1.19 6.21 -1.72
C LYS A 281 -0.49 6.28 -0.36
N ALA A 282 0.60 5.54 -0.20
CA ALA A 282 1.45 5.60 0.98
C ALA A 282 2.43 6.80 0.97
N GLN A 283 2.46 7.62 -0.09
CA GLN A 283 3.39 8.75 -0.16
C GLN A 283 3.12 9.75 0.97
N GLY A 284 4.17 10.08 1.73
CA GLY A 284 4.08 10.94 2.91
C GLY A 284 3.89 10.19 4.22
N SER A 285 3.37 8.96 4.17
CA SER A 285 3.19 8.10 5.34
C SER A 285 4.45 7.26 5.63
N GLU A 286 4.52 6.70 6.82
CA GLU A 286 5.54 5.72 7.22
C GLU A 286 5.02 4.71 8.22
N TYR A 287 5.63 3.53 8.22
CA TYR A 287 5.17 2.38 8.99
C TYR A 287 6.35 1.69 9.66
N SER A 288 6.12 1.11 10.85
CA SER A 288 7.13 0.31 11.55
C SER A 288 7.61 -0.84 10.64
N VAL A 289 6.66 -1.53 10.03
CA VAL A 289 6.87 -2.65 9.11
C VAL A 289 6.19 -2.38 7.77
N VAL A 290 6.90 -2.64 6.67
CA VAL A 290 6.32 -2.69 5.33
C VAL A 290 6.45 -4.10 4.77
N VAL A 291 5.35 -4.62 4.23
CA VAL A 291 5.33 -5.86 3.45
C VAL A 291 4.98 -5.54 2.02
N MET A 292 5.83 -5.92 1.06
CA MET A 292 5.68 -5.54 -0.34
C MET A 292 5.80 -6.76 -1.27
N PRO A 293 4.73 -7.16 -1.99
CA PRO A 293 4.85 -8.18 -3.00
C PRO A 293 5.71 -7.69 -4.18
N VAL A 294 6.53 -8.58 -4.74
CA VAL A 294 7.39 -8.30 -5.90
C VAL A 294 7.32 -9.47 -6.88
N VAL A 295 6.34 -9.42 -7.78
CA VAL A 295 6.00 -10.52 -8.70
C VAL A 295 5.89 -10.01 -10.14
N SER A 296 6.05 -10.91 -11.12
CA SER A 296 6.05 -10.55 -12.55
C SER A 296 4.73 -9.94 -13.03
N GLU A 297 3.59 -10.26 -12.38
CA GLU A 297 2.27 -9.66 -12.69
C GLU A 297 2.24 -8.14 -12.50
N HIS A 298 3.14 -7.57 -11.68
CA HIS A 298 3.26 -6.12 -11.54
C HIS A 298 3.80 -5.45 -12.82
N GLY A 299 4.50 -6.20 -13.68
CA GLY A 299 4.95 -5.76 -14.99
C GLY A 299 5.59 -4.36 -15.01
N ARG A 300 4.97 -3.45 -15.77
CA ARG A 300 5.44 -2.06 -15.96
C ARG A 300 5.32 -1.19 -14.70
N MET A 301 4.46 -1.55 -13.75
CA MET A 301 4.31 -0.81 -12.49
C MET A 301 5.48 -1.02 -11.54
N LEU A 302 6.26 -2.11 -11.74
CA LEU A 302 7.43 -2.39 -10.94
C LEU A 302 8.69 -1.77 -11.58
N TYR A 303 8.97 -0.53 -11.18
CA TYR A 303 10.11 0.28 -11.63
C TYR A 303 10.81 0.99 -10.46
N ARG A 304 12.01 1.51 -10.71
CA ARG A 304 12.95 1.98 -9.68
C ARG A 304 12.34 2.91 -8.65
N LYS A 305 11.67 3.98 -9.08
CA LYS A 305 11.12 4.98 -8.14
C LYS A 305 9.94 4.48 -7.34
N LEU A 306 9.10 3.62 -7.93
CA LEU A 306 8.03 2.98 -7.19
C LEU A 306 8.60 2.06 -6.12
N LEU A 307 9.61 1.27 -6.48
CA LEU A 307 10.31 0.42 -5.53
C LEU A 307 10.95 1.25 -4.41
N TYR A 308 11.75 2.27 -4.77
CA TYR A 308 12.38 3.19 -3.81
C TYR A 308 11.37 3.83 -2.85
N THR A 309 10.26 4.34 -3.41
CA THR A 309 9.21 4.97 -2.61
C THR A 309 8.62 3.98 -1.62
N GLY A 310 8.37 2.73 -2.01
CA GLY A 310 7.90 1.66 -1.12
C GLY A 310 8.89 1.31 -0.02
N VAL A 311 10.18 1.13 -0.37
CA VAL A 311 11.27 0.86 0.59
C VAL A 311 11.38 1.97 1.64
N SER A 312 11.31 3.23 1.20
CA SER A 312 11.41 4.39 2.09
C SER A 312 10.25 4.54 3.09
N ARG A 313 9.20 3.73 2.98
CA ARG A 313 8.08 3.74 3.95
C ARG A 313 8.33 2.91 5.20
N ALA A 314 9.29 1.99 5.17
CA ALA A 314 9.63 1.13 6.28
C ALA A 314 10.54 1.85 7.26
N LYS A 315 10.22 1.85 8.57
CA LYS A 315 11.07 2.40 9.63
C LYS A 315 12.05 1.38 10.19
N SER A 316 11.59 0.16 10.52
CA SER A 316 12.43 -0.85 11.18
C SER A 316 12.52 -2.17 10.42
N LEU A 317 11.46 -2.57 9.69
CA LEU A 317 11.42 -3.86 8.99
C LEU A 317 10.77 -3.72 7.62
N LEU A 318 11.41 -4.29 6.60
CA LEU A 318 10.91 -4.39 5.24
C LEU A 318 10.91 -5.85 4.80
N VAL A 319 9.77 -6.36 4.36
CA VAL A 319 9.63 -7.74 3.88
C VAL A 319 9.18 -7.71 2.43
N PHE A 320 10.06 -8.10 1.52
CA PHE A 320 9.67 -8.41 0.15
C PHE A 320 9.14 -9.84 0.07
N VAL A 321 8.07 -10.05 -0.69
CA VAL A 321 7.50 -11.39 -0.93
C VAL A 321 7.34 -11.61 -2.44
N GLY A 322 8.05 -12.56 -3.03
CA GLY A 322 8.00 -12.76 -4.48
C GLY A 322 9.29 -13.31 -5.08
N VAL A 323 9.61 -12.82 -6.28
CA VAL A 323 10.72 -13.30 -7.09
C VAL A 323 11.86 -12.27 -7.04
N GLU A 324 13.02 -12.65 -6.51
CA GLU A 324 14.17 -11.73 -6.33
C GLU A 324 14.66 -11.15 -7.67
N ALA A 325 14.54 -11.91 -8.76
CA ALA A 325 14.85 -11.43 -10.10
C ALA A 325 13.98 -10.23 -10.53
N GLU A 326 12.70 -10.19 -10.11
CA GLU A 326 11.81 -9.04 -10.38
C GLU A 326 12.22 -7.81 -9.57
N LEU A 327 12.69 -8.02 -8.33
CA LEU A 327 13.24 -6.96 -7.49
C LEU A 327 14.50 -6.33 -8.13
N ALA A 328 15.44 -7.17 -8.57
CA ALA A 328 16.65 -6.74 -9.26
C ALA A 328 16.34 -6.01 -10.57
N ARG A 329 15.42 -6.57 -11.38
CA ARG A 329 14.95 -5.94 -12.63
C ARG A 329 14.36 -4.56 -12.34
N ALA A 330 13.47 -4.46 -11.36
CA ALA A 330 12.79 -3.22 -11.00
C ALA A 330 13.76 -2.11 -10.59
N ALA A 331 14.79 -2.44 -9.81
CA ALA A 331 15.83 -1.48 -9.44
C ALA A 331 16.56 -0.93 -10.67
N GLY A 332 16.84 -1.77 -11.67
CA GLY A 332 17.45 -1.36 -12.93
C GLY A 332 16.52 -0.51 -13.82
N VAL A 333 15.21 -0.77 -13.80
CA VAL A 333 14.23 -0.13 -14.70
C VAL A 333 14.01 1.33 -14.33
N HIS A 334 14.63 2.22 -15.12
CA HIS A 334 14.28 3.62 -15.14
C HIS A 334 13.07 3.82 -16.06
N LEU A 335 11.86 3.80 -15.49
CA LEU A 335 10.69 4.28 -16.21
C LEU A 335 10.82 5.80 -16.31
N SER A 336 11.39 6.28 -17.42
CA SER A 336 11.37 7.69 -17.76
C SER A 336 9.92 8.06 -18.08
N LEU A 337 9.15 8.40 -17.04
CA LEU A 337 8.10 9.39 -17.20
C LEU A 337 8.80 10.73 -17.45
N GLU A 338 9.48 10.86 -18.60
CA GLU A 338 9.91 12.15 -19.10
C GLU A 338 8.63 12.94 -19.33
N ARG A 339 8.26 13.70 -18.32
CA ARG A 339 7.14 14.61 -18.41
C ARG A 339 7.60 15.74 -19.29
N ASN A 340 7.07 15.77 -20.51
CA ASN A 340 7.25 16.89 -21.42
C ASN A 340 6.85 18.18 -20.70
N SER A 341 7.87 18.97 -20.34
CA SER A 341 7.71 20.18 -19.57
C SER A 341 8.78 21.16 -20.02
N LEU A 342 8.34 22.34 -20.46
CA LEU A 342 9.23 23.46 -20.78
C LEU A 342 9.46 24.36 -19.54
N LEU A 343 9.02 23.95 -18.35
CA LEU A 343 9.10 24.79 -17.15
C LEU A 343 10.55 25.19 -16.84
N ALA A 344 11.48 24.24 -16.84
CA ALA A 344 12.90 24.53 -16.61
C ALA A 344 13.49 25.50 -17.65
N GLN A 345 12.99 25.48 -18.89
CA GLN A 345 13.41 26.37 -19.96
C GLN A 345 12.79 27.77 -19.83
N ARG A 346 11.56 27.86 -19.30
CA ARG A 346 10.80 29.12 -19.15
C ARG A 346 11.16 29.93 -17.90
N ILE A 347 11.71 29.30 -16.87
CA ILE A 347 12.19 30.03 -15.69
C ILE A 347 13.35 30.92 -16.12
N GLY A 348 13.17 32.25 -16.10
CA GLY A 348 14.22 33.22 -16.43
C GLY A 348 15.25 33.36 -15.31
N LEU A 349 16.43 33.92 -15.62
CA LEU A 349 17.42 34.31 -14.60
C LEU A 349 16.89 35.46 -13.73
N ASP A 350 16.07 36.33 -14.30
CA ASP A 350 15.51 37.52 -13.66
C ASP A 350 14.34 37.19 -12.70
N CYS A 351 13.96 35.92 -12.60
CA CYS A 351 12.82 35.48 -11.78
C CYS A 351 13.15 35.32 -10.29
N PHE A 352 14.43 35.40 -9.88
CA PHE A 352 14.83 35.18 -8.50
C PHE A 352 15.80 36.26 -8.03
N ALA A 353 15.59 36.73 -6.80
CA ALA A 353 16.56 37.57 -6.12
C ALA A 353 17.91 36.82 -6.01
N PRO A 354 19.06 37.51 -6.14
CA PRO A 354 20.36 36.87 -6.01
C PRO A 354 20.47 36.16 -4.66
N PRO A 355 21.14 34.99 -4.59
CA PRO A 355 21.29 34.24 -3.35
C PRO A 355 21.90 35.13 -2.28
N THR A 356 21.11 35.53 -1.29
CA THR A 356 21.65 36.14 -0.08
C THR A 356 22.36 35.04 0.68
N THR A 357 23.69 35.03 0.60
CA THR A 357 24.57 34.21 1.43
C THR A 357 24.36 34.57 2.90
N ARG A 358 23.33 34.02 3.53
CA ARG A 358 23.35 33.79 4.96
C ARG A 358 23.99 32.43 5.15
N HIS A 359 25.31 32.46 5.37
CA HIS A 359 26.03 31.36 5.99
C HIS A 359 25.27 30.98 7.27
N LEU A 360 24.72 29.77 7.29
CA LEU A 360 24.26 29.11 8.51
C LEU A 360 25.44 28.45 9.20
#